data_AF-L7ULQ7-F1
#
_entry.id   AF-L7ULQ7-F1
#
_cell.length_a   1.000
_cell.length_b   1.000
_cell.length_c   1.000
_cell.angle_alpha   90.00
_cell.angle_beta   90.00
_cell.angle_gamma   90.00
#
_symmetry.space_group_name_H-M   'P 1'
#
loop_
_entity.id
_entity.type
_entity.pdbx_description
1 polymer ?
#
loop_
_entity_poly.entity_id
_entity_poly.type
_entity_poly.pdbx_seq_one_letter_code
_entity_poly.pdbx_strand_id
1 'polypeptide(L)'
;MTSRTPLPLLAVFAILAWLTPRGSFAQDAHTGMVSHGSHITVPSGTVDDWALHVSPRDMGFEEPRSEKDNAFLKFECYVVQINQYTWQVVARYKMRPWEGEGLWHNGFANYLLVRK
;
A
#
# COMPACT_ATOMS: atom_id res chain seq x y z
N MET A 1 -22.69 -44.70 -46.65
CA MET A 1 -22.12 -43.35 -46.77
C MET A 1 -22.57 -42.53 -45.57
N THR A 2 -21.72 -42.38 -44.56
CA THR A 2 -21.99 -41.57 -43.36
C THR A 2 -21.15 -40.30 -43.46
N SER A 3 -21.79 -39.16 -43.73
CA SER A 3 -21.11 -37.87 -43.75
C SER A 3 -20.83 -37.42 -42.31
N ARG A 4 -19.56 -37.18 -42.00
CA ARG A 4 -19.16 -36.51 -40.76
C ARG A 4 -19.14 -35.01 -41.05
N THR A 5 -20.07 -34.26 -40.43
CA THR A 5 -20.03 -32.80 -40.41
C THR A 5 -18.85 -32.32 -39.56
N PRO A 6 -17.94 -31.49 -40.11
CA PRO A 6 -16.86 -30.93 -39.32
C PRO A 6 -17.42 -29.82 -38.41
N LEU A 7 -17.16 -29.93 -37.11
CA LEU A 7 -17.35 -28.82 -36.17
C LEU A 7 -16.52 -27.62 -36.64
N PRO A 8 -17.11 -26.41 -36.74
CA PRO A 8 -16.39 -25.25 -37.24
C PRO A 8 -15.30 -24.85 -36.24
N LEU A 9 -14.04 -24.81 -36.70
CA LEU A 9 -12.87 -24.36 -35.94
C LEU A 9 -13.08 -23.03 -35.19
N LEU A 10 -13.97 -22.17 -35.70
CA LEU A 10 -14.39 -20.92 -35.06
C LEU A 10 -15.03 -21.10 -33.68
N ALA A 11 -15.76 -22.20 -33.45
CA ALA A 11 -16.38 -22.47 -32.15
C ALA A 11 -15.33 -22.80 -31.06
N VAL A 12 -14.18 -23.36 -31.46
CA VAL A 12 -13.09 -23.71 -30.53
C VAL A 12 -12.34 -22.45 -30.06
N PHE A 13 -12.12 -21.48 -30.95
CA PHE A 13 -11.45 -20.22 -30.58
C PHE A 13 -12.29 -19.33 -29.66
N ALA A 14 -13.61 -19.33 -29.80
CA ALA A 14 -14.50 -18.56 -28.94
C ALA A 14 -14.46 -19.02 -27.47
N ILE A 15 -14.26 -20.32 -27.23
CA ILE A 15 -14.21 -20.89 -25.88
C ILE A 15 -12.87 -20.59 -25.18
N LEU A 16 -11.75 -20.55 -25.92
CA LEU A 16 -10.45 -20.17 -25.35
C LEU A 16 -10.37 -18.71 -24.91
N ALA A 17 -11.08 -17.80 -25.57
CA ALA A 17 -11.13 -16.39 -25.19
C ALA A 17 -11.89 -16.13 -23.87
N TRP A 18 -12.73 -17.07 -23.42
CA TRP A 18 -13.47 -17.01 -22.16
C TRP A 18 -12.74 -17.67 -20.99
N LEU A 19 -11.66 -18.41 -21.26
CA LEU A 19 -10.87 -19.12 -20.26
C LEU A 19 -9.61 -18.38 -19.83
N THR A 20 -9.35 -17.17 -20.34
CA THR A 20 -8.32 -16.32 -19.74
C THR A 20 -8.88 -15.78 -18.43
N PRO A 21 -8.32 -16.17 -17.26
CA PRO A 21 -8.71 -15.53 -16.03
C PRO A 21 -8.38 -14.04 -16.18
N ARG A 22 -9.40 -13.20 -16.22
CA ARG A 22 -9.23 -11.78 -15.88
C ARG A 22 -8.84 -11.80 -14.42
N GLY A 23 -7.53 -11.77 -14.14
CA GLY A 23 -7.01 -11.67 -12.79
C GLY A 23 -7.74 -10.53 -12.08
N SER A 24 -8.43 -10.85 -10.99
CA SER A 24 -9.05 -9.82 -10.17
C SER A 24 -7.92 -9.04 -9.50
N PHE A 25 -7.83 -7.72 -9.71
CA PHE A 25 -6.82 -6.87 -9.08
C PHE A 25 -6.81 -6.98 -7.55
N ALA A 26 -7.92 -7.39 -6.94
CA ALA A 26 -8.04 -7.60 -5.50
C ALA A 26 -7.44 -8.94 -5.00
N GLN A 27 -7.07 -9.86 -5.90
CA GLN A 27 -6.58 -11.19 -5.53
C GLN A 27 -5.11 -11.18 -5.06
N ASP A 28 -4.34 -10.18 -5.50
CA ASP A 28 -2.95 -9.94 -5.10
C ASP A 28 -2.84 -8.62 -4.31
N ALA A 29 -3.43 -8.61 -3.11
CA ALA A 29 -3.34 -7.50 -2.17
C ALA A 29 -2.61 -7.91 -0.89
N HIS A 30 -1.64 -7.11 -0.46
CA HIS A 30 -0.89 -7.30 0.78
C HIS A 30 -1.13 -6.12 1.71
N THR A 31 -1.33 -6.40 3.00
CA THR A 31 -1.52 -5.39 4.04
C THR A 31 -0.55 -5.60 5.18
N GLY A 32 -0.22 -4.54 5.89
CA GLY A 32 0.57 -4.65 7.11
C GLY A 32 0.76 -3.32 7.82
N MET A 33 1.63 -3.37 8.82
CA MET A 33 2.04 -2.21 9.60
C MET A 33 3.53 -1.97 9.40
N VAL A 34 3.94 -0.72 9.46
CA VAL A 34 5.32 -0.32 9.21
C VAL A 34 5.65 0.94 10.01
N SER A 35 6.84 0.96 10.61
CA SER A 35 7.35 2.11 11.37
C SER A 35 7.99 3.17 10.48
N HIS A 36 8.14 4.39 11.00
CA HIS A 36 8.96 5.43 10.40
C HIS A 36 10.33 4.92 9.94
N GLY A 37 10.76 5.30 8.73
CA GLY A 37 12.08 4.99 8.20
C GLY A 37 12.25 3.54 7.72
N SER A 38 11.28 2.66 8.00
CA SER A 38 11.27 1.28 7.51
C SER A 38 10.87 1.19 6.03
N HIS A 39 10.97 -0.03 5.50
CA HIS A 39 10.86 -0.30 4.07
C HIS A 39 9.69 -1.24 3.75
N ILE A 40 9.08 -1.04 2.58
CA ILE A 40 8.13 -1.96 1.98
C ILE A 40 8.71 -2.39 0.64
N THR A 41 8.91 -3.70 0.47
CA THR A 41 9.44 -4.30 -0.77
C THR A 41 8.31 -5.02 -1.49
N VAL A 42 8.25 -4.86 -2.81
CA VAL A 42 7.27 -5.57 -3.64
C VAL A 42 7.47 -7.09 -3.55
N PRO A 43 6.39 -7.88 -3.45
CA PRO A 43 6.49 -9.34 -3.42
C PRO A 43 7.05 -9.95 -4.71
N SER A 44 6.83 -9.30 -5.85
CA SER A 44 7.34 -9.71 -7.16
C SER A 44 7.32 -8.52 -8.14
N GLY A 45 8.05 -8.62 -9.25
CA GLY A 45 8.09 -7.55 -10.25
C GLY A 45 8.85 -6.31 -9.74
N THR A 46 8.41 -5.13 -10.17
CA THR A 46 8.96 -3.83 -9.74
C THR A 46 7.88 -2.97 -9.09
N VAL A 47 8.27 -1.86 -8.46
CA VAL A 47 7.34 -0.86 -7.90
C VAL A 47 6.32 -0.32 -8.91
N ASP A 48 6.60 -0.36 -10.21
CA ASP A 48 5.68 0.08 -11.25
C ASP A 48 4.49 -0.89 -11.42
N ASP A 49 4.66 -2.16 -11.08
CA ASP A 49 3.62 -3.20 -11.13
C ASP A 49 2.61 -3.10 -9.96
N TRP A 50 2.85 -2.21 -8.99
CA TRP A 50 2.09 -2.15 -7.75
C TRP A 50 1.64 -0.74 -7.40
N ALA A 51 0.46 -0.64 -6.79
CA ALA A 51 -0.03 0.56 -6.14
C ALA A 51 0.14 0.40 -4.63
N LEU A 52 0.79 1.39 -4.00
CA LEU A 52 0.99 1.44 -2.55
C LEU A 52 0.18 2.59 -1.96
N HIS A 53 -0.70 2.26 -1.01
CA HIS A 53 -1.38 3.21 -0.16
C HIS A 53 -0.85 3.08 1.27
N VAL A 54 -0.58 4.22 1.92
CA VAL A 54 -0.21 4.29 3.33
C VAL A 54 -1.17 5.20 4.08
N SER A 55 -1.50 4.83 5.31
CA SER A 55 -2.34 5.63 6.21
C SER A 55 -1.73 5.70 7.60
N PRO A 56 -1.92 6.81 8.34
CA PRO A 56 -1.52 6.90 9.73
C PRO A 56 -2.14 5.78 10.56
N ARG A 57 -1.37 5.16 11.46
CA ARG A 57 -1.85 4.18 12.43
C ARG A 57 -1.74 4.69 13.86
N ASP A 58 -0.53 5.08 14.23
CA ASP A 58 -0.21 5.55 15.57
C ASP A 58 0.63 6.83 15.43
N MET A 59 -0.03 7.94 15.73
CA MET A 59 0.46 9.30 15.59
C MET A 59 -0.08 10.14 16.74
N GLY A 60 0.77 10.96 17.33
CA GLY A 60 0.42 11.77 18.48
C GLY A 60 0.81 11.10 19.79
N PHE A 61 0.59 11.83 20.87
CA PHE A 61 0.93 11.41 22.22
C PHE A 61 -0.13 11.96 23.16
N GLU A 62 -0.70 11.08 23.97
CA GLU A 62 -1.58 11.46 25.07
C GLU A 62 -0.72 11.60 26.32
N GLU A 63 -0.52 12.83 26.81
CA GLU A 63 0.26 13.05 28.03
C GLU A 63 -0.60 12.73 29.26
N PRO A 64 -0.18 11.80 30.14
CA PRO A 64 -0.93 11.47 31.35
C PRO A 64 -1.08 12.71 32.25
N ARG A 65 -2.32 13.03 32.62
CA ARG A 65 -2.68 14.13 33.55
C ARG A 65 -2.41 15.54 32.99
N SER A 66 -2.25 15.68 31.68
CA SER A 66 -2.07 17.00 31.06
C SER A 66 -3.38 17.54 30.52
N GLU A 67 -3.94 18.53 31.22
CA GLU A 67 -4.99 19.43 30.68
C GLU A 67 -4.36 20.66 30.00
N LYS A 68 -3.03 20.69 29.81
CA LYS A 68 -2.30 21.85 29.28
C LYS A 68 -1.95 21.70 27.79
N ASP A 69 -1.53 22.84 27.23
CA ASP A 69 -1.36 23.26 25.82
C ASP A 69 -0.42 22.40 24.95
N ASN A 70 -0.63 21.09 24.97
CA ASN A 70 0.07 20.12 24.15
C ASN A 70 -0.55 20.12 22.76
N ALA A 71 0.12 20.74 21.82
CA ALA A 71 -0.35 20.79 20.45
C ALA A 71 0.34 19.68 19.64
N PHE A 72 -0.46 18.73 19.15
CA PHE A 72 -0.11 18.02 17.93
C PHE A 72 -0.03 19.05 16.80
N LEU A 73 1.17 19.25 16.25
CA LEU A 73 1.41 20.31 15.27
C LEU A 73 1.23 19.84 13.84
N LYS A 74 1.75 18.65 13.52
CA LYS A 74 1.84 18.13 12.16
C LYS A 74 2.05 16.63 12.19
N PHE A 75 1.57 15.92 11.17
CA PHE A 75 2.10 14.62 10.83
C PHE A 75 2.45 14.54 9.35
N GLU A 76 3.30 13.57 9.05
CA GLU A 76 3.70 13.19 7.71
C GLU A 76 3.52 11.68 7.58
N CYS A 77 2.74 11.28 6.58
CA CYS A 77 2.49 9.88 6.24
C CYS A 77 2.51 9.72 4.72
N TYR A 78 3.67 9.36 4.18
CA TYR A 78 3.86 9.13 2.75
C TYR A 78 5.00 8.13 2.51
N VAL A 79 5.24 7.80 1.25
CA VAL A 79 6.30 6.88 0.83
C VAL A 79 7.21 7.54 -0.19
N VAL A 80 8.49 7.18 -0.16
CA VAL A 80 9.49 7.59 -1.14
C VAL A 80 10.04 6.33 -1.77
N GLN A 81 10.01 6.24 -3.09
CA GLN A 81 10.68 5.16 -3.81
C GLN A 81 12.20 5.36 -3.68
N ILE A 82 12.89 4.35 -3.16
CA ILE A 82 14.36 4.41 -2.97
C ILE A 82 15.12 3.55 -3.99
N ASN A 83 14.44 2.59 -4.63
CA ASN A 83 14.95 1.81 -5.75
C ASN A 83 13.77 1.19 -6.53
N GLN A 84 14.05 0.32 -7.51
CA GLN A 84 13.05 -0.31 -8.36
C GLN A 84 12.14 -1.35 -7.67
N TYR A 85 12.42 -1.71 -6.41
CA TYR A 85 11.70 -2.76 -5.66
C TYR A 85 11.14 -2.27 -4.32
N THR A 86 11.57 -1.11 -3.83
CA THR A 86 11.38 -0.72 -2.43
C THR A 86 10.96 0.73 -2.28
N TRP A 87 10.00 0.95 -1.39
CA TRP A 87 9.69 2.25 -0.82
C TRP A 87 10.19 2.36 0.62
N GLN A 88 10.70 3.54 0.98
CA GLN A 88 10.90 3.94 2.36
C GLN A 88 9.67 4.71 2.86
N VAL A 89 9.24 4.39 4.08
CA VAL A 89 8.05 4.98 4.70
C VAL A 89 8.43 6.19 5.54
N VAL A 90 7.76 7.32 5.28
CA VAL A 90 7.79 8.50 6.15
C VAL A 90 6.50 8.51 6.95
N ALA A 91 6.56 8.02 8.18
CA ALA A 91 5.46 8.04 9.15
C ALA A 91 5.92 8.72 10.45
N ARG A 92 5.76 10.03 10.59
CA ARG A 92 6.24 10.80 11.76
C ARG A 92 5.28 11.90 12.15
N TYR A 93 5.31 12.32 13.41
CA TYR A 93 4.52 13.44 13.90
C TYR A 93 5.38 14.44 14.67
N LYS A 94 4.97 15.70 14.63
CA LYS A 94 5.61 16.80 15.35
C LYS A 94 4.72 17.20 16.51
N MET A 95 5.26 17.13 17.71
CA MET A 95 4.57 17.50 18.94
C MET A 95 5.31 18.65 19.60
N ARG A 96 4.54 19.52 20.24
CA ARG A 96 5.09 20.62 21.03
C ARG A 96 4.54 20.58 22.46
N PRO A 97 5.39 20.19 23.45
CA PRO A 97 5.01 20.19 24.87
C PRO A 97 5.11 21.56 25.55
N TRP A 98 5.88 22.51 25.02
CA TRP A 98 6.03 23.88 25.54
C TRP A 98 6.38 24.84 24.39
N GLU A 99 6.69 26.12 24.65
CA GLU A 99 7.02 27.10 23.60
C GLU A 99 8.16 26.64 22.65
N GLY A 100 8.02 26.94 21.36
CA GLY A 100 9.02 26.63 20.33
C GLY A 100 8.46 25.90 19.11
N GLU A 101 9.34 25.25 18.35
CA GLU A 101 8.98 24.60 17.08
C GLU A 101 8.44 23.17 17.22
N GLY A 102 8.58 22.55 18.39
CA GLY A 102 8.24 21.14 18.63
C GLY A 102 9.31 20.16 18.15
N LEU A 103 9.20 18.90 18.59
CA LEU A 103 10.11 17.80 18.27
C LEU A 103 9.42 16.81 17.33
N TRP A 104 10.21 16.17 16.45
CA TRP A 104 9.74 15.08 15.61
C TRP A 104 9.82 13.76 16.37
N HIS A 105 8.76 12.98 16.26
CA HIS A 105 8.63 11.65 16.85
C HIS A 105 8.31 10.62 15.77
N ASN A 106 8.81 9.41 15.97
CA ASN A 106 8.48 8.28 15.10
C ASN A 106 7.03 7.86 15.32
N GLY A 107 6.33 7.61 14.22
CA GLY A 107 5.00 7.02 14.23
C GLY A 107 4.96 5.70 13.47
N PHE A 108 3.75 5.19 13.32
CA PHE A 108 3.47 3.97 12.56
C PHE A 108 2.42 4.24 11.48
N ALA A 109 2.54 3.54 10.36
CA ALA A 109 1.57 3.54 9.28
C ALA A 109 1.01 2.13 9.06
N ASN A 110 -0.23 2.07 8.60
CA ASN A 110 -0.74 0.91 7.89
C ASN A 110 -0.38 1.05 6.41
N TYR A 111 -0.18 -0.08 5.72
CA TYR A 111 -0.04 -0.08 4.27
C TYR A 111 -1.00 -1.07 3.61
N LEU A 112 -1.41 -0.73 2.38
CA LEU A 112 -2.11 -1.61 1.45
C LEU A 112 -1.36 -1.56 0.12
N LEU A 113 -0.89 -2.71 -0.33
CA LEU A 113 -0.17 -2.91 -1.57
C LEU A 113 -1.06 -3.74 -2.50
N VAL A 114 -1.36 -3.25 -3.70
CA VAL A 114 -2.27 -3.89 -4.66
C VAL A 114 -1.59 -4.00 -6.03
N ARG A 115 -1.65 -5.18 -6.64
CA ARG A 115 -1.14 -5.39 -8.01
C ARG A 115 -1.95 -4.55 -9.01
N LYS A 116 -1.26 -3.84 -9.92
CA LYS A 116 -1.88 -3.04 -11.00
C LYS A 116 -2.24 -3.86 -12.22
#